data_AF-A0A8J7M3D3-F1
#
_entry.id   AF-A0A8J7M3D3-F1
#
_cell.length_a   1.000
_cell.length_b   1.000
_cell.length_c   1.000
_cell.angle_alpha   90.00
_cell.angle_beta   90.00
_cell.angle_gamma   90.00
#
_symmetry.space_group_name_H-M   'P 1'
#
loop_
_entity.id
_entity.type
_entity.pdbx_description
1 polymer ?
#
loop_
_entity_poly.entity_id
_entity_poly.type
_entity_poly.pdbx_seq_one_letter_code
_entity_poly.pdbx_strand_id
1 'polypeptide(L)'
;MSNHLFIYLIVALNAACHAILIWRLKLERGSKWRFCLATVGVPAAVALAVRLGVATGILHAHLAEQVGIERIFTSLASMLLIGGPWGVTAAAVLSRKKEPVLAAQQ
;
A
#
# COMPACT_ATOMS: atom_id res chain seq x y z
N MET A 1 1.87 -10.34 -22.44
CA MET A 1 2.03 -11.01 -21.12
C MET A 1 3.12 -10.39 -20.24
N SER A 2 4.27 -9.93 -20.78
CA SER A 2 5.40 -9.41 -19.96
C SER A 2 5.15 -8.12 -19.16
N ASN A 3 4.27 -7.23 -19.62
CA ASN A 3 4.07 -5.92 -18.94
C ASN A 3 3.43 -6.06 -17.55
N HIS A 4 2.53 -7.02 -17.36
CA HIS A 4 1.90 -7.24 -16.04
C HIS A 4 2.90 -7.75 -15.00
N LEU A 5 3.79 -8.67 -15.39
CA LEU A 5 4.86 -9.15 -14.53
C LEU A 5 5.78 -8.01 -14.08
N PHE A 6 6.11 -7.10 -15.00
CA PHE A 6 6.92 -5.92 -14.70
C PHE A 6 6.23 -4.98 -13.70
N ILE A 7 4.93 -4.72 -13.86
CA ILE A 7 4.16 -3.87 -12.94
C ILE A 7 4.12 -4.50 -11.54
N TYR A 8 3.84 -5.81 -11.44
CA TYR A 8 3.85 -6.49 -10.15
C TYR A 8 5.24 -6.48 -9.49
N LEU A 9 6.31 -6.63 -10.27
CA LEU A 9 7.68 -6.56 -9.77
C LEU A 9 8.02 -5.16 -9.24
N ILE A 10 7.64 -4.10 -9.95
CA ILE A 10 7.85 -2.71 -9.50
C ILE A 10 7.09 -2.45 -8.19
N VAL A 11 5.84 -2.92 -8.09
CA VAL A 11 5.03 -2.78 -6.87
C VAL A 11 5.65 -3.55 -5.71
N ALA A 12 6.12 -4.78 -5.96
CA ALA A 12 6.81 -5.59 -4.96
C ALA A 12 8.12 -4.94 -4.48
N LEU A 13 8.93 -4.43 -5.41
CA LEU A 13 10.18 -3.73 -5.09
C LEU A 13 9.91 -2.45 -4.30
N ASN A 14 8.88 -1.69 -4.66
CA ASN A 14 8.44 -0.50 -3.94
C ASN A 14 8.04 -0.85 -2.49
N ALA A 15 7.21 -1.88 -2.31
CA ALA A 15 6.81 -2.36 -0.99
C ALA A 15 8.00 -2.85 -0.17
N ALA A 16 8.95 -3.56 -0.79
CA ALA A 16 10.19 -4.01 -0.13
C ALA A 16 11.07 -2.84 0.30
N CYS A 17 11.21 -1.82 -0.55
CA CYS A 17 11.99 -0.61 -0.23
C CYS A 17 11.41 0.13 0.99
N HIS A 18 10.08 0.29 1.02
CA HIS A 18 9.38 0.88 2.17
C HIS A 18 9.46 0.00 3.43
N ALA A 19 9.39 -1.33 3.29
CA ALA A 19 9.59 -2.24 4.41
C ALA A 19 11.00 -2.11 5.01
N ILE A 20 12.04 -1.97 4.18
CA ILE A 20 13.42 -1.73 4.62
C ILE A 20 13.54 -0.37 5.34
N LEU A 21 12.92 0.68 4.83
CA LEU A 21 12.87 2.01 5.46
C LEU A 21 12.22 1.95 6.85
N ILE A 22 11.09 1.25 6.96
CA ILE A 22 10.39 1.02 8.24
C ILE A 22 11.23 0.17 9.18
N TRP A 23 11.93 -0.83 8.66
CA TRP A 23 12.80 -1.70 9.47
C TRP A 23 13.99 -0.94 10.08
N ARG A 24 14.52 0.03 9.32
CA ARG A 24 15.60 0.94 9.73
C ARG A 24 15.16 1.96 10.79
N LEU A 25 13.86 2.23 10.94
CA LEU A 25 13.36 3.10 12.01
C LEU A 25 13.56 2.44 13.39
N LYS A 26 13.91 3.23 14.42
CA LYS A 26 13.94 2.78 15.82
C LYS A 26 12.52 2.76 16.39
N LEU A 27 11.74 1.77 15.98
CA LEU A 27 10.39 1.48 16.48
C LEU A 27 10.42 0.21 17.34
N GLU A 28 9.47 0.06 18.27
CA GLU A 28 9.26 -1.22 18.94
C GLU A 28 9.02 -2.37 17.94
N ARG A 29 9.54 -3.56 18.26
CA ARG A 29 9.54 -4.72 17.35
C ARG A 29 8.12 -5.09 16.90
N GLY A 30 7.12 -4.99 17.78
CA GLY A 30 5.71 -5.22 17.44
C GLY A 30 5.13 -4.16 16.49
N SER A 31 5.50 -2.90 16.67
CA SER A 31 5.06 -1.81 15.80
C SER A 31 5.68 -1.92 14.39
N LYS A 32 6.97 -2.29 14.30
CA LYS A 32 7.66 -2.56 13.03
C LYS A 32 6.93 -3.58 12.17
N TRP A 33 6.56 -4.72 12.77
CA TRP A 33 5.86 -5.78 12.05
C TRP A 33 4.51 -5.30 11.52
N ARG A 34 3.74 -4.54 12.31
CA ARG A 34 2.46 -3.98 11.87
C ARG A 34 2.61 -3.03 10.68
N PHE A 35 3.60 -2.15 10.71
CA PHE A 35 3.85 -1.22 9.59
C PHE A 35 4.39 -1.94 8.36
N CYS A 36 5.30 -2.91 8.49
CA CYS A 36 5.74 -3.75 7.37
C CYS A 36 4.58 -4.53 6.76
N LEU A 37 3.72 -5.15 7.58
CA LEU A 37 2.54 -5.88 7.11
C LEU A 37 1.55 -4.95 6.40
N ALA A 38 1.36 -3.72 6.89
CA ALA A 38 0.50 -2.74 6.22
C ALA A 38 1.08 -2.30 4.87
N THR A 39 2.41 -2.13 4.78
CA THR A 39 3.10 -1.72 3.55
C THR A 39 2.96 -2.73 2.43
N VAL A 40 2.95 -4.03 2.75
CA VAL A 40 2.78 -5.12 1.78
C VAL A 40 1.31 -5.49 1.61
N GLY A 41 0.55 -5.49 2.70
CA GLY A 41 -0.85 -5.91 2.75
C GLY A 41 -1.79 -4.94 2.04
N VAL A 42 -1.53 -3.63 2.10
CA VAL A 42 -2.37 -2.64 1.39
C VAL A 42 -2.30 -2.83 -0.14
N PRO A 43 -1.12 -2.87 -0.80
CA PRO A 43 -1.04 -3.18 -2.23
C PRO A 43 -1.66 -4.53 -2.59
N ALA A 44 -1.45 -5.56 -1.78
CA ALA A 44 -2.01 -6.89 -2.02
C ALA A 44 -3.54 -6.89 -1.95
N ALA A 45 -4.13 -6.25 -0.93
CA ALA A 45 -5.57 -6.13 -0.77
C ALA A 45 -6.20 -5.35 -1.92
N VAL A 46 -5.57 -4.27 -2.38
CA VAL A 46 -6.03 -3.50 -3.54
C VAL A 46 -5.97 -4.35 -4.81
N ALA A 47 -4.88 -5.07 -5.06
CA ALA A 47 -4.77 -5.96 -6.21
C ALA A 47 -5.84 -7.06 -6.20
N LEU A 48 -6.17 -7.58 -5.01
CA LEU A 48 -7.19 -8.61 -4.81
C LEU A 48 -8.61 -8.04 -5.01
N ALA A 49 -8.88 -6.83 -4.51
CA ALA A 49 -10.15 -6.13 -4.71
C ALA A 49 -10.41 -5.80 -6.19
N VAL A 50 -9.39 -5.32 -6.91
CA VAL A 50 -9.50 -5.07 -8.36
C VAL A 50 -9.72 -6.38 -9.12
N ARG A 51 -9.00 -7.46 -8.79
CA ARG A 51 -9.21 -8.77 -9.41
C ARG A 51 -10.60 -9.34 -9.13
N LEU A 52 -11.10 -9.20 -7.90
CA LEU A 52 -12.45 -9.64 -7.53
C LEU A 52 -13.51 -8.87 -8.30
N GLY A 53 -13.40 -7.54 -8.40
CA GLY A 53 -14.38 -6.76 -9.16
C GLY A 53 -14.39 -7.12 -10.65
N VAL A 54 -13.23 -7.46 -11.23
CA VAL A 54 -13.16 -7.97 -12.62
C VAL A 54 -13.81 -9.36 -12.72
N ALA A 55 -13.53 -10.25 -11.75
CA ALA A 55 -14.06 -11.61 -11.76
C ALA A 55 -15.59 -11.68 -11.51
N THR A 56 -16.15 -10.75 -10.75
CA THR A 56 -17.59 -10.65 -10.51
C THR A 56 -18.34 -9.88 -11.60
N GLY A 57 -17.64 -9.37 -12.63
CA GLY A 57 -18.24 -8.58 -13.71
C GLY A 57 -18.68 -7.18 -13.27
N ILE A 58 -18.32 -6.74 -12.06
CA ILE A 58 -18.61 -5.39 -11.54
C ILE A 58 -17.65 -4.36 -12.13
N LEU A 59 -16.43 -4.78 -12.49
CA LEU A 59 -15.45 -3.98 -13.24
C LEU A 59 -15.29 -4.58 -14.63
N HIS A 60 -15.59 -3.82 -15.67
CA HIS A 60 -15.26 -4.23 -17.03
C HIS A 60 -13.75 -4.22 -17.20
N ALA A 61 -13.20 -5.33 -17.73
CA ALA A 61 -11.77 -5.47 -17.98
C ALA A 61 -11.23 -4.46 -19.01
N HIS A 62 -12.13 -3.81 -19.78
CA HIS A 62 -11.80 -2.80 -20.76
C HIS A 62 -12.04 -1.38 -20.21
N LEU A 63 -10.97 -0.60 -20.06
CA LEU A 63 -11.03 0.81 -19.61
C LEU A 63 -11.94 1.69 -20.49
N ALA A 64 -12.21 1.29 -21.74
CA ALA A 64 -13.04 2.04 -22.67
C ALA A 64 -14.55 1.98 -22.35
N GLU A 65 -15.01 0.95 -21.64
CA GLU A 65 -16.42 0.77 -21.23
C GLU A 65 -16.66 1.09 -19.74
N GLN A 66 -15.63 1.48 -18.99
CA GLN A 66 -15.77 1.81 -17.58
C GLN A 66 -16.74 2.99 -17.38
N VAL A 67 -17.91 2.71 -16.81
CA VAL A 67 -18.84 3.72 -16.29
C VAL A 67 -18.14 4.54 -15.19
N GLY A 68 -18.44 5.83 -15.06
CA GLY A 68 -17.65 6.78 -14.24
C GLY A 68 -17.30 6.34 -12.81
N ILE A 69 -18.12 5.49 -12.18
CA ILE A 69 -17.87 4.89 -10.85
C ILE A 69 -16.69 3.89 -10.88
N GLU A 70 -16.60 3.05 -11.91
CA GLU A 70 -15.49 2.10 -12.10
C GLU A 70 -14.16 2.85 -12.26
N ARG A 71 -14.17 3.96 -13.00
CA ARG A 71 -13.00 4.81 -13.19
C ARG A 71 -12.55 5.45 -11.88
N ILE A 72 -13.48 5.91 -11.04
CA ILE A 72 -13.17 6.43 -9.70
C ILE A 72 -12.53 5.36 -8.84
N PHE A 73 -13.08 4.15 -8.83
CA PHE A 73 -12.56 3.04 -8.02
C PHE A 73 -11.15 2.63 -8.47
N THR A 74 -10.92 2.55 -9.77
CA THR A 74 -9.62 2.19 -10.36
C THR A 74 -8.58 3.29 -10.13
N SER A 75 -8.99 4.56 -10.18
CA SER A 75 -8.13 5.71 -9.90
C SER A 75 -7.78 5.80 -8.41
N LEU A 76 -8.74 5.56 -7.52
CA LEU A 76 -8.49 5.44 -6.07
C LEU A 76 -7.57 4.27 -5.75
N ALA A 77 -7.78 3.11 -6.37
CA ALA A 77 -6.90 1.95 -6.23
C ALA A 77 -5.47 2.28 -6.68
N SER A 78 -5.31 3.02 -7.79
CA SER A 78 -4.01 3.47 -8.28
C SER A 78 -3.34 4.47 -7.34
N MET A 79 -4.09 5.47 -6.85
CA MET A 79 -3.63 6.40 -5.83
C MET A 79 -3.21 5.68 -4.55
N LEU A 80 -3.96 4.65 -4.13
CA LEU A 80 -3.66 3.89 -2.93
C LEU A 80 -2.46 2.95 -3.12
N LEU A 81 -2.26 2.41 -4.33
CA LEU A 81 -1.09 1.60 -4.65
C LEU A 81 0.20 2.43 -4.61
N ILE A 82 0.14 3.67 -5.10
CA ILE A 82 1.29 4.57 -5.15
C ILE A 82 1.49 5.25 -3.80
N GLY A 83 0.43 5.85 -3.25
CA GLY A 83 0.46 6.66 -2.04
C GLY A 83 0.33 5.87 -0.73
N GLY A 84 -0.20 4.64 -0.76
CA GLY A 84 -0.36 3.80 0.42
C GLY A 84 0.97 3.49 1.13
N PRO A 85 2.00 2.97 0.43
CA PRO A 85 3.32 2.72 1.01
C PRO A 85 3.95 3.99 1.62
N TRP A 86 3.77 5.15 0.96
CA TRP A 86 4.22 6.44 1.46
C TRP A 86 3.46 6.88 2.71
N GLY A 87 2.13 6.72 2.74
CA GLY A 87 1.29 7.01 3.91
C GLY A 87 1.64 6.14 5.11
N VAL A 88 1.85 4.83 4.90
CA VAL A 88 2.29 3.91 5.96
C VAL A 88 3.67 4.30 6.50
N THR A 89 4.59 4.72 5.62
CA THR A 89 5.93 5.17 6.01
C THR A 89 5.88 6.50 6.77
N ALA A 90 5.06 7.45 6.32
CA ALA A 90 4.84 8.72 7.02
C ALA A 90 4.24 8.49 8.42
N ALA A 91 3.25 7.59 8.53
CA ALA A 91 2.67 7.18 9.81
C ALA A 91 3.73 6.55 10.73
N ALA A 92 4.58 5.65 10.21
CA ALA A 92 5.68 5.05 10.97
C ALA A 92 6.70 6.10 11.47
N VAL A 93 7.03 7.10 10.64
CA VAL A 93 7.91 8.22 11.03
C VAL A 93 7.26 9.10 12.10
N LEU A 94 5.96 9.39 11.99
CA LEU A 94 5.20 10.16 12.98
C LEU A 94 5.09 9.42 14.32
N SER A 95 4.84 8.11 14.31
CA SER A 95 4.83 7.28 15.53
C SER A 95 6.17 7.34 16.25
N ARG A 96 7.28 7.24 15.50
CA ARG A 96 8.64 7.38 16.04
C ARG A 96 8.93 8.78 16.63
N LYS A 97 8.21 9.83 16.22
CA LYS A 97 8.32 11.17 16.85
C LYS A 97 7.52 11.28 18.14
N LYS A 98 6.45 10.51 18.30
CA LYS A 98 5.61 10.52 19.52
C LYS A 98 6.21 9.68 20.64
N GLU A 99 6.85 8.56 20.32
CA GLU A 99 7.55 7.71 21.32
C GLU A 99 8.59 8.47 22.18
N PRO A 100 9.51 9.31 21.65
CA PRO A 100 10.46 10.05 22.48
C PRO A 100 9.80 11.16 23.31
N VAL A 101 8.63 11.67 22.91
CA VAL A 101 7.87 12.66 23.70
C VAL A 101 7.15 11.98 24.87
N LEU A 102 6.61 10.78 24.67
CA LEU A 102 5.99 9.98 25.74
C LEU A 102 7.04 9.46 26.74
N ALA A 103 8.22 9.04 26.26
CA ALA A 103 9.32 8.61 27.12
C ALA A 103 9.98 9.75 27.92
N ALA A 104 9.74 11.01 27.56
CA ALA A 104 10.20 12.18 28.30
C ALA A 104 9.15 12.73 29.30
N GLN A 105 7.95 12.14 29.35
CA GLN A 105 6.88 12.49 30.30
C GLN A 105 6.63 11.42 31.37
N GLN A 106 7.40 10.34 31.41
CA GLN A 106 7.47 9.38 32.53
C GLN A 106 8.77 9.57 33.30
#